data_AF-A0A9P9UDF5-F1
#
_entry.id   AF-A0A9P9UDF5-F1
#
_cell.length_a   1.000
_cell.length_b   1.000
_cell.length_c   1.000
_cell.angle_alpha   90.00
_cell.angle_beta   90.00
_cell.angle_gamma   90.00
#
_symmetry.space_group_name_H-M   'P 1'
#
loop_
_entity.id
_entity.type
_entity.pdbx_description
1 polymer ?
#
loop_
_entity_poly.entity_id
_entity_poly.type
_entity_poly.pdbx_seq_one_letter_code
_entity_poly.pdbx_strand_id
1 'polypeptide(L)'
;LHELPAGQNAIVAIACYSGYNQEDSVIMNQSSIDRGIFRSLFFRSYTDCEKCVGINIVEQFEKPDRSNTLRPKHGTYDKLENDGIIAPGIRVTGDDIIIGNTSPINPDNQELGQRTAQYVKRDASTPLRSTESG
;
A
#
# COMPACT_ATOMS: atom_id res chain seq x y z
N LEU A 1 -29.65 13.63 10.43
CA LEU A 1 -28.31 13.83 11.03
C LEU A 1 -28.14 13.18 12.41
N HIS A 2 -29.19 13.00 13.21
CA HIS A 2 -29.08 12.42 14.56
C HIS A 2 -28.65 10.93 14.56
N GLU A 3 -28.91 10.19 13.49
CA GLU A 3 -28.61 8.75 13.41
C GLU A 3 -27.15 8.44 13.02
N LEU A 4 -26.42 9.41 12.47
CA LEU A 4 -25.03 9.25 12.04
C LEU A 4 -24.21 10.49 12.45
N PRO A 5 -23.82 10.61 13.73
CA PRO A 5 -23.00 11.71 14.21
C PRO A 5 -21.56 11.61 13.69
N ALA A 6 -20.94 12.76 13.38
CA ALA A 6 -19.58 12.84 12.85
C ALA A 6 -18.53 13.32 13.88
N GLY A 7 -18.86 13.34 15.17
CA GLY A 7 -17.98 13.88 16.22
C GLY A 7 -18.30 13.35 17.61
N GLN A 8 -17.51 13.79 18.59
CA GLN A 8 -17.66 13.45 20.00
C GLN A 8 -17.73 14.73 20.84
N ASN A 9 -18.51 14.70 21.93
CA ASN A 9 -18.56 15.80 22.88
C ASN A 9 -17.25 15.86 23.67
N ALA A 10 -16.68 17.06 23.82
CA ALA A 10 -15.47 17.31 24.59
C ALA A 10 -15.71 18.39 25.65
N ILE A 11 -15.02 18.28 26.78
CA ILE A 11 -15.00 19.33 27.81
C ILE A 11 -13.86 20.29 27.47
N VAL A 12 -14.17 21.58 27.34
CA VAL A 12 -13.23 22.62 26.93
C VAL A 12 -13.00 23.60 28.06
N ALA A 13 -11.73 23.93 28.32
CA ALA A 13 -11.32 25.00 29.23
C ALA A 13 -10.67 26.14 28.43
N ILE A 14 -11.12 27.37 28.65
CA ILE A 14 -10.58 28.57 27.99
C ILE A 14 -9.62 29.25 28.98
N ALA A 15 -8.32 29.04 28.80
CA ALA A 15 -7.28 29.64 29.62
C ALA A 15 -5.95 29.71 28.85
N CYS A 16 -5.11 30.69 29.15
CA CYS A 16 -3.73 30.71 28.68
C CYS A 16 -2.92 29.74 29.55
N TYR A 17 -2.31 28.71 28.94
CA TYR A 17 -1.55 27.71 29.68
C TYR A 17 -0.28 27.33 28.93
N SER A 18 0.88 27.42 29.59
CA SER A 18 2.20 26.98 29.10
C SER A 18 2.73 27.59 27.79
N GLY A 19 1.95 28.40 27.07
CA GLY A 19 2.32 28.98 25.78
C GLY A 19 2.08 28.08 24.56
N TYR A 20 1.83 26.78 24.77
CA TYR A 20 1.56 25.80 23.71
C TYR A 20 0.12 25.80 23.17
N ASN A 21 -0.67 26.83 23.50
CA ASN A 21 -2.04 27.04 23.00
C ASN A 21 -2.22 28.41 22.32
N GLN A 22 -1.14 28.94 21.73
CA GLN A 22 -1.13 30.18 20.93
C GLN A 22 -1.28 29.85 19.44
N GLU A 23 -1.71 30.83 18.63
CA GLU A 23 -1.75 30.70 17.16
C GLU A 23 -2.49 29.42 16.69
N ASP A 24 -3.76 29.29 17.09
CA ASP A 24 -4.67 28.18 16.75
C ASP A 24 -4.28 26.78 17.27
N SER A 25 -3.25 26.69 18.13
CA SER A 25 -2.91 25.43 18.80
C SER A 25 -3.83 25.12 19.99
N VAL A 26 -4.06 23.83 20.23
CA VAL A 26 -4.88 23.32 21.33
C VAL A 26 -4.10 22.29 22.15
N ILE A 27 -4.30 22.31 23.47
CA ILE A 27 -3.70 21.32 24.38
C ILE A 27 -4.75 20.25 24.68
N MET A 28 -4.37 18.98 24.53
CA MET A 28 -5.24 17.82 24.72
C MET A 28 -4.81 17.02 25.95
N ASN A 29 -5.78 16.38 26.62
CA ASN A 29 -5.49 15.51 27.76
C ASN A 29 -5.02 14.14 27.27
N GLN A 30 -3.76 13.79 27.54
CA GLN A 30 -3.17 12.49 27.16
C GLN A 30 -4.01 11.31 27.66
N SER A 31 -4.49 11.35 28.90
CA SER A 31 -5.29 10.26 29.47
C SER A 31 -6.65 10.10 28.78
N SER A 32 -7.18 11.13 28.13
CA SER A 32 -8.39 11.02 27.30
C SER A 32 -8.08 10.38 25.95
N ILE A 33 -6.91 10.70 25.36
CA ILE A 33 -6.40 10.09 24.12
C ILE A 33 -6.17 8.59 24.31
N ASP A 34 -5.51 8.20 25.40
CA ASP A 34 -5.23 6.80 25.71
C ASP A 34 -6.50 5.98 25.92
N ARG A 35 -7.58 6.61 26.41
CA ARG A 35 -8.92 6.02 26.54
C ARG A 35 -9.72 6.00 25.23
N GLY A 36 -9.17 6.54 24.15
CA GLY A 36 -9.73 6.44 22.80
C GLY A 36 -10.56 7.62 22.32
N ILE A 37 -10.48 8.80 22.97
CA ILE A 37 -11.15 9.99 22.44
C ILE A 37 -10.62 10.27 21.02
N PHE A 38 -11.53 10.47 20.07
CA PHE A 38 -11.23 10.69 18.65
C PHE A 38 -10.43 9.59 17.92
N ARG A 39 -10.41 8.35 18.41
CA ARG A 39 -9.82 7.23 17.66
C ARG A 39 -10.67 6.91 16.43
N SER A 40 -10.04 6.86 15.26
CA SER A 40 -10.69 6.54 13.99
C SER A 40 -10.02 5.34 13.31
N LEU A 41 -10.73 4.73 12.35
CA LEU A 41 -10.22 3.68 11.49
C LEU A 41 -10.03 4.24 10.09
N PHE A 42 -8.91 3.89 9.45
CA PHE A 42 -8.61 4.29 8.08
C PHE A 42 -8.57 3.04 7.19
N PHE A 43 -9.29 3.08 6.08
CA PHE A 43 -9.35 1.99 5.10
C PHE A 43 -8.93 2.51 3.74
N ARG A 44 -8.12 1.73 3.03
CA ARG A 44 -7.74 1.97 1.64
C ARG A 44 -7.88 0.68 0.85
N SER A 45 -8.49 0.77 -0.32
CA SER A 45 -8.61 -0.35 -1.25
C SER A 45 -7.61 -0.19 -2.39
N TYR A 46 -7.01 -1.31 -2.79
CA TYR A 46 -6.19 -1.41 -3.98
C TYR A 46 -6.88 -2.35 -4.96
N THR A 47 -6.80 -2.04 -6.25
CA THR A 47 -7.44 -2.82 -7.30
C THR A 47 -6.48 -2.88 -8.46
N ASP A 48 -6.30 -4.09 -9.00
CA ASP A 48 -5.47 -4.36 -10.16
C ASP A 48 -6.20 -5.36 -11.06
N CYS A 49 -5.84 -5.39 -12.34
CA CYS A 49 -6.43 -6.31 -13.30
C CYS A 49 -5.40 -6.83 -14.30
N GLU A 50 -5.54 -8.10 -14.68
CA GLU A 50 -4.72 -8.70 -15.73
C GLU A 50 -5.04 -8.04 -17.07
N LYS A 51 -4.08 -7.30 -17.61
CA LYS A 51 -4.20 -6.70 -18.94
C LYS A 51 -4.10 -7.76 -20.03
N CYS A 52 -5.00 -7.64 -21.00
CA CYS A 52 -4.98 -8.41 -22.23
C CYS A 52 -4.56 -7.49 -23.40
N VAL A 53 -3.76 -8.01 -24.32
CA VAL A 53 -3.46 -7.35 -25.60
C VAL A 53 -4.10 -8.19 -26.70
N GLY A 54 -5.24 -7.72 -27.22
CA GLY A 54 -6.06 -8.49 -28.16
C GLY A 54 -6.74 -9.66 -27.46
N ILE A 55 -6.52 -10.88 -27.95
CA ILE A 55 -7.09 -12.13 -27.40
C ILE A 55 -6.19 -12.75 -26.32
N ASN A 56 -4.91 -12.35 -26.26
CA ASN A 56 -3.95 -12.94 -25.35
C ASN A 56 -3.90 -12.18 -24.03
N ILE A 57 -3.98 -12.91 -22.92
CA ILE A 57 -3.68 -12.40 -21.58
C ILE A 57 -2.17 -12.12 -21.52
N VAL A 58 -1.80 -10.88 -21.20
CA VAL A 58 -0.41 -10.39 -21.18
C VAL A 58 0.05 -10.07 -19.76
N GLU A 59 -0.82 -10.13 -18.76
CA GLU A 59 -0.43 -9.97 -17.37
C GLU A 59 -1.02 -11.12 -16.58
N GLN A 60 -0.25 -11.68 -15.66
CA GLN A 60 -0.69 -12.78 -14.83
C GLN A 60 -0.37 -12.48 -13.37
N PHE A 61 -1.35 -12.69 -12.50
CA PHE A 61 -1.13 -12.69 -11.06
C PHE A 61 -0.39 -13.96 -10.66
N GLU A 62 0.81 -13.77 -10.12
CA GLU A 62 1.66 -14.82 -9.60
C GLU A 62 2.71 -14.20 -8.68
N LYS A 63 3.34 -15.03 -7.84
CA LYS A 63 4.49 -14.60 -7.04
C LYS A 63 5.71 -14.37 -7.96
N PRO A 64 6.24 -13.14 -8.08
CA PRO A 64 7.38 -12.87 -8.94
C PRO A 64 8.65 -13.55 -8.41
N ASP A 65 9.33 -14.29 -9.26
CA ASP A 65 10.64 -14.86 -8.94
C ASP A 65 11.75 -13.90 -9.40
N ARG A 66 12.62 -13.48 -8.48
CA ARG A 66 13.76 -12.59 -8.77
C ARG A 66 14.71 -13.17 -9.83
N SER A 67 14.74 -14.49 -10.00
CA SER A 67 15.59 -15.13 -11.01
C SER A 67 15.08 -14.94 -12.45
N ASN A 68 13.75 -14.82 -12.62
CA ASN A 68 13.07 -14.82 -13.92
C ASN A 68 12.39 -13.47 -14.23
N THR A 69 12.18 -12.65 -13.19
CA THR A 69 11.52 -11.35 -13.32
C THR A 69 12.55 -10.23 -13.48
N LEU A 70 12.40 -9.49 -14.56
CA LEU A 70 13.20 -8.34 -14.92
C LEU A 70 12.77 -7.11 -14.12
N ARG A 71 13.77 -6.42 -13.54
CA ARG A 71 13.60 -5.17 -12.78
C ARG A 71 12.55 -5.30 -11.65
N PRO A 72 12.76 -6.22 -10.68
CA PRO A 72 11.90 -6.27 -9.51
C PRO A 72 11.93 -4.90 -8.79
N LYS A 73 10.79 -4.46 -8.29
CA LYS A 73 10.70 -3.28 -7.44
C LYS A 73 11.48 -3.49 -6.14
N HIS A 74 11.83 -2.38 -5.48
CA HIS A 74 12.58 -2.38 -4.22
C HIS A 74 11.77 -2.87 -3.00
N GLY A 75 10.55 -3.35 -3.21
CA GLY A 75 9.64 -3.83 -2.18
C GLY A 75 9.91 -5.26 -1.72
N THR A 76 9.24 -5.64 -0.63
CA THR A 76 9.25 -7.02 -0.10
C THR A 76 8.18 -7.86 -0.81
N TYR A 77 8.56 -9.04 -1.32
CA TYR A 77 7.65 -10.01 -1.96
C TYR A 77 7.37 -11.23 -1.07
N ASP A 78 8.01 -11.31 0.09
CA ASP A 78 7.94 -12.46 0.99
C ASP A 78 6.53 -12.69 1.55
N LYS A 79 5.75 -11.62 1.64
CA LYS A 79 4.37 -11.60 2.15
C LYS A 79 3.34 -12.09 1.14
N LEU A 80 3.72 -12.26 -0.14
CA LEU A 80 2.84 -12.79 -1.18
C LEU A 80 2.71 -14.30 -1.06
N GLU A 81 1.48 -14.78 -1.22
CA GLU A 81 1.19 -16.19 -1.44
C GLU A 81 1.48 -16.60 -2.89
N ASN A 82 1.26 -17.87 -3.21
CA ASN A 82 1.62 -18.44 -4.53
C ASN A 82 0.78 -17.87 -5.68
N ASP A 83 -0.42 -17.37 -5.38
CA ASP A 83 -1.31 -16.69 -6.31
C ASP A 83 -0.91 -15.23 -6.59
N GLY A 84 0.14 -14.72 -5.91
CA GLY A 84 0.55 -13.33 -6.02
C GLY A 84 -0.30 -12.38 -5.19
N ILE A 85 -1.08 -12.85 -4.22
CA ILE A 85 -1.90 -12.00 -3.34
C ILE A 85 -1.46 -12.19 -1.89
N ILE A 86 -1.61 -11.15 -1.06
CA ILE A 86 -1.34 -11.27 0.38
C ILE A 86 -2.54 -11.89 1.12
N ALA A 87 -2.26 -12.69 2.15
CA ALA A 87 -3.31 -13.19 3.03
C ALA A 87 -3.92 -12.06 3.89
N PRO A 88 -5.22 -12.13 4.21
CA PRO A 88 -5.84 -11.19 5.14
C PRO A 88 -5.23 -11.33 6.55
N GLY A 89 -4.98 -10.19 7.20
CA GLY A 89 -4.42 -10.13 8.55
C GLY A 89 -2.89 -10.02 8.61
N ILE A 90 -2.20 -10.08 7.48
CA ILE A 90 -0.75 -9.82 7.41
C ILE A 90 -0.47 -8.32 7.56
N ARG A 91 0.43 -7.98 8.48
CA ARG A 91 0.93 -6.62 8.65
C ARG A 91 1.73 -6.20 7.42
N VAL A 92 1.36 -5.08 6.80
CA VAL A 92 2.06 -4.48 5.66
C VAL A 92 2.55 -3.09 6.01
N THR A 93 3.70 -2.75 5.45
CA THR A 93 4.38 -1.47 5.60
C THR A 93 4.63 -0.87 4.23
N GLY A 94 4.90 0.43 4.18
CA GLY A 94 5.21 1.12 2.94
C GLY A 94 6.21 0.34 2.08
N ASP A 95 5.97 0.35 0.77
CA ASP A 95 6.76 -0.35 -0.24
C ASP A 95 6.63 -1.90 -0.25
N ASP A 96 5.92 -2.51 0.69
CA ASP A 96 5.60 -3.94 0.60
C ASP A 96 4.68 -4.21 -0.59
N ILE A 97 4.95 -5.30 -1.32
CA ILE A 97 4.15 -5.71 -2.45
C ILE A 97 2.88 -6.40 -1.95
N ILE A 98 1.73 -5.86 -2.33
CA ILE A 98 0.41 -6.37 -1.93
C ILE A 98 -0.25 -7.19 -3.04
N ILE A 99 0.11 -6.93 -4.30
CA ILE A 99 -0.34 -7.67 -5.49
C ILE A 99 0.87 -7.92 -6.37
N GLY A 100 1.26 -9.18 -6.51
CA GLY A 100 2.25 -9.69 -7.45
C GLY A 100 1.63 -9.85 -8.84
N ASN A 101 2.13 -9.07 -9.79
CA ASN A 101 1.71 -9.12 -11.18
C ASN A 101 2.96 -9.15 -12.06
N THR A 102 2.96 -10.01 -13.08
CA THR A 102 4.06 -10.13 -14.03
C THR A 102 3.55 -10.06 -15.47
N SER A 103 4.32 -9.42 -16.35
CA SER A 103 4.04 -9.36 -17.79
C SER A 103 5.12 -10.10 -18.57
N PRO A 104 4.81 -10.96 -19.56
CA PRO A 104 5.81 -11.57 -20.41
C PRO A 104 6.45 -10.49 -21.29
N ILE A 105 7.75 -10.66 -21.53
CA ILE A 105 8.50 -9.78 -22.42
C ILE A 105 8.44 -10.37 -23.83
N ASN A 106 7.96 -9.59 -24.80
CA ASN A 106 7.97 -10.02 -26.20
C ASN A 106 9.43 -10.16 -26.68
N PRO A 107 9.87 -11.34 -27.16
CA PRO A 107 11.22 -11.56 -27.65
C PRO A 107 11.61 -10.65 -28.83
N ASP A 108 10.64 -10.21 -29.66
CA ASP A 108 10.91 -9.37 -30.83
C ASP A 108 11.22 -7.90 -30.46
N ASN A 109 10.82 -7.45 -29.26
CA ASN A 109 11.11 -6.13 -28.72
C ASN A 109 12.42 -6.08 -27.90
N GLN A 110 13.31 -7.06 -28.07
CA GLN A 110 14.66 -7.02 -27.52
C GLN A 110 15.53 -6.02 -28.32
N GLU A 111 15.30 -4.72 -28.14
CA GLU A 111 16.19 -3.69 -28.67
C GLU A 111 17.60 -3.83 -28.06
N LEU A 112 18.53 -4.37 -28.86
CA LEU A 112 19.93 -3.97 -29.08
C LEU A 112 20.89 -3.72 -27.88
N GLY A 113 20.52 -4.07 -26.65
CA GLY A 113 21.37 -3.82 -25.47
C GLY A 113 21.44 -4.98 -24.49
N GLN A 114 22.46 -5.83 -24.64
CA GLN A 114 23.12 -6.61 -23.57
C GLN A 114 22.22 -7.20 -22.45
N ARG A 115 21.06 -7.78 -22.78
CA ARG A 115 20.23 -8.47 -21.79
C ARG A 115 20.45 -9.97 -21.88
N THR A 116 21.01 -10.54 -20.81
CA THR A 116 21.12 -11.98 -20.60
C THR A 116 19.73 -12.61 -20.78
N ALA A 117 19.65 -13.67 -21.60
CA ALA A 117 18.44 -14.43 -21.93
C ALA A 117 17.76 -15.13 -20.72
N GLN A 118 18.07 -14.72 -19.49
CA GLN A 118 17.59 -15.31 -18.24
C GLN A 118 16.21 -14.79 -17.82
N TYR A 119 15.82 -13.57 -18.22
CA TYR A 119 14.58 -12.95 -17.76
C TYR A 119 13.47 -13.06 -18.82
N VAL A 120 12.39 -13.76 -18.49
CA VAL A 120 11.23 -13.97 -19.41
C VAL A 120 10.08 -13.01 -19.09
N LYS A 121 9.99 -12.55 -17.84
CA LYS A 121 8.88 -11.71 -17.35
C LYS A 121 9.39 -10.37 -16.84
N ARG A 122 8.54 -9.33 -16.87
CA ARG A 122 8.77 -8.02 -16.26
C ARG A 122 7.86 -7.87 -15.05
N ASP A 123 8.36 -7.21 -14.01
CA ASP A 123 7.56 -6.90 -12.84
C ASP A 123 6.53 -5.79 -13.13
N ALA A 124 5.26 -6.09 -12.86
CA ALA A 124 4.12 -5.16 -12.93
C ALA A 124 3.39 -5.06 -11.58
N SER A 125 3.98 -5.56 -10.50
CA SER A 125 3.39 -5.64 -9.16
C SER A 125 2.96 -4.30 -8.57
N THR A 126 2.00 -4.32 -7.64
CA THR A 126 1.50 -3.12 -6.96
C THR A 126 1.98 -3.08 -5.50
N PRO A 127 2.80 -2.07 -5.10
CA PRO A 127 3.21 -1.86 -3.72
C PRO A 127 2.16 -1.08 -2.91
N LEU A 128 2.25 -1.20 -1.58
CA LEU A 128 1.63 -0.26 -0.66
C LEU A 128 2.26 1.14 -0.81
N ARG A 129 1.50 2.18 -0.51
CA ARG A 129 2.03 3.55 -0.50
C ARG A 129 3.08 3.69 0.61
N SER A 130 4.23 4.29 0.30
CA SER A 130 5.38 4.40 1.20
C SER A 130 5.09 5.06 2.56
N THR A 131 4.09 5.95 2.63
CA THR A 131 3.73 6.69 3.86
C THR A 131 2.68 5.98 4.72
N GLU A 132 2.30 4.75 4.38
CA GLU A 132 1.21 4.03 5.03
C GLU A 132 1.69 2.71 5.64
N SER A 133 1.03 2.27 6.71
CA SER A 133 1.26 0.96 7.32
C SER A 133 -0.04 0.48 7.96
N GLY A 134 -0.27 -0.83 7.94
CA GLY A 134 -1.54 -1.44 8.32
C GLY A 134 -1.38 -2.88 8.72
#